data_AF-A0A453G470-F1
#
_entry.id   AF-A0A453G470-F1
#
_cell.length_a   1.000
_cell.length_b   1.000
_cell.length_c   1.000
_cell.angle_alpha   90.00
_cell.angle_beta   90.00
_cell.angle_gamma   90.00
#
_symmetry.space_group_name_H-M   'P 1'
#
loop_
_entity.id
_entity.type
_entity.pdbx_description
1 polymer ?
#
loop_
_entity_poly.entity_id
_entity_poly.type
_entity_poly.pdbx_seq_one_letter_code
_entity_poly.pdbx_strand_id
1 'polypeptide(L)'
;MNQVLQPFHSEKFNFTKVKPEEVIFRFQETESDSAQYFDGAPPTVSASPSSILINVSPIGYCHVLLIPRVQECLPQRVDRESFLLAMYVAREARNPFFRVGYNSLGAFATINHLHFQAYYLKVQYPVEKAPTEKLTVIGNGVSISQLVQYPVSGFVFEGGSSLEDLSHVVSNACIFLQESNRPYNVLISESGKRVFLLLQCYAEKQTSGKASQEFLDMRINPAVWELGGHLVLKRRKDYDEASEATLCRFLVEASLSEAEFQELKCCVLEFLASASPEK
;
A
#
# COMPACT_ATOMS: atom_id res chain seq x y z
N MET A 1 -0.31 16.44 8.03
CA MET A 1 0.96 16.35 7.26
C MET A 1 0.63 16.78 5.86
N ASN A 2 1.30 17.78 5.32
CA ASN A 2 0.93 18.38 4.02
C ASN A 2 1.81 17.89 2.86
N GLN A 3 2.78 17.02 3.15
CA GLN A 3 3.75 16.52 2.18
C GLN A 3 3.83 14.98 2.24
N VAL A 4 3.69 14.34 1.07
CA VAL A 4 3.83 12.90 0.88
C VAL A 4 5.28 12.46 1.04
N LEU A 5 6.22 13.27 0.55
CA LEU A 5 7.66 13.02 0.70
C LEU A 5 8.23 13.85 1.84
N GLN A 6 8.86 13.19 2.80
CA GLN A 6 9.55 13.81 3.92
C GLN A 6 10.86 13.06 4.19
N PRO A 7 11.94 13.76 4.58
CA PRO A 7 13.18 13.09 4.96
C PRO A 7 12.97 12.21 6.20
N PHE A 8 13.73 11.13 6.30
CA PHE A 8 13.76 10.30 7.51
C PHE A 8 14.19 11.14 8.73
N HIS A 9 13.61 10.84 9.90
CA HIS A 9 13.96 11.53 11.15
C HIS A 9 14.29 10.51 12.25
N SER A 10 15.57 10.38 12.58
CA SER A 10 16.10 9.45 13.60
C SER A 10 15.47 9.63 14.98
N GLU A 11 15.14 10.86 15.37
CA GLU A 11 14.60 11.18 16.69
C GLU A 11 13.17 10.66 16.90
N LYS A 12 12.36 10.62 15.84
CA LYS A 12 11.00 10.09 15.90
C LYS A 12 11.03 8.56 16.06
N PHE A 13 9.88 7.98 16.41
CA PHE A 13 9.76 6.52 16.39
C PHE A 13 10.06 6.00 14.98
N ASN A 14 10.82 4.91 14.91
CA ASN A 14 11.18 4.23 13.67
C ASN A 14 11.54 2.77 13.98
N PHE A 15 11.56 1.91 12.94
CA PHE A 15 11.68 0.47 13.14
C PHE A 15 13.06 -0.04 13.58
N THR A 16 14.10 0.79 13.68
CA THR A 16 15.35 0.38 14.32
C THR A 16 15.24 0.32 15.86
N LYS A 17 14.15 0.89 16.40
CA LYS A 17 13.89 1.00 17.85
C LYS A 17 12.91 -0.05 18.38
N VAL A 18 12.46 -0.99 17.54
CA VAL A 18 11.55 -2.08 17.96
C VAL A 18 12.27 -3.04 18.89
N LYS A 19 11.51 -3.72 19.74
CA LYS A 19 12.09 -4.75 20.61
C LYS A 19 12.50 -5.97 19.78
N PRO A 20 13.59 -6.68 20.14
CA PRO A 20 14.01 -7.88 19.42
C PRO A 20 12.91 -8.94 19.30
N GLU A 21 12.02 -9.06 20.29
CA GLU A 21 10.91 -10.01 20.32
C GLU A 21 9.80 -9.68 19.31
N GLU A 22 9.78 -8.45 18.79
CA GLU A 22 8.86 -8.04 17.72
C GLU A 22 9.36 -8.48 16.34
N VAL A 23 10.62 -8.93 16.21
CA VAL A 23 11.20 -9.40 14.94
C VAL A 23 10.89 -10.88 14.76
N ILE A 24 10.11 -11.23 13.74
CA ILE A 24 9.80 -12.65 13.43
C ILE A 24 11.00 -13.29 12.73
N PHE A 25 11.47 -12.67 11.65
CA PHE A 25 12.67 -13.08 10.94
C PHE A 25 13.26 -11.93 10.12
N ARG A 26 14.52 -12.12 9.73
CA ARG A 26 15.27 -11.24 8.84
C ARG A 26 15.67 -12.03 7.61
N PHE A 27 15.76 -11.35 6.48
CA PHE A 27 16.11 -11.98 5.21
C PHE A 27 16.76 -10.97 4.27
N GLN A 28 17.50 -11.50 3.30
CA GLN A 28 18.15 -10.73 2.25
C GLN A 28 18.23 -11.57 0.99
N GLU A 29 18.42 -10.92 -0.14
CA GLU A 29 18.77 -11.60 -1.38
C GLU A 29 20.17 -12.22 -1.28
N THR A 30 20.35 -13.36 -1.91
CA THR A 30 21.62 -14.09 -1.99
C THR A 30 22.12 -14.01 -3.43
N GLU A 31 23.44 -13.80 -3.61
CA GLU A 31 24.08 -13.87 -4.93
C GLU A 31 24.11 -15.31 -5.49
N SER A 32 23.93 -16.31 -4.62
CA SER A 32 23.83 -17.72 -5.01
C SER A 32 22.36 -18.15 -5.18
N ASP A 33 22.09 -19.06 -6.11
CA ASP A 33 20.77 -19.68 -6.34
C ASP A 33 20.31 -20.62 -5.18
N SER A 34 20.94 -20.56 -4.01
CA SER A 34 20.62 -21.41 -2.86
C SER A 34 20.04 -20.59 -1.70
N ALA A 35 18.83 -20.93 -1.27
CA ALA A 35 18.26 -20.39 -0.04
C ALA A 35 18.92 -21.06 1.18
N GLN A 36 19.37 -20.26 2.13
CA GLN A 36 19.98 -20.73 3.37
C GLN A 36 19.22 -20.16 4.56
N TYR A 37 18.89 -21.03 5.52
CA TYR A 37 18.29 -20.64 6.79
C TYR A 37 19.35 -20.67 7.88
N PHE A 38 19.44 -19.58 8.64
CA PHE A 38 20.35 -19.46 9.76
C PHE A 38 19.55 -19.26 11.04
N ASP A 39 19.59 -20.24 11.94
CA ASP A 39 19.03 -20.09 13.27
C ASP A 39 19.99 -19.27 14.15
N GLY A 40 19.47 -18.23 14.81
CA GLY A 40 20.27 -17.37 15.69
C GLY A 40 21.43 -16.63 15.02
N ALA A 41 21.38 -16.40 13.69
CA ALA A 41 22.42 -15.64 12.99
C ALA A 41 22.69 -14.29 13.65
N PRO A 42 23.96 -13.90 13.88
CA PRO A 42 24.27 -12.61 14.47
C PRO A 42 23.76 -11.48 13.55
N PRO A 43 23.37 -10.32 14.11
CA PRO A 43 22.90 -9.18 13.32
C PRO A 43 23.86 -8.71 12.23
N THR A 44 25.14 -9.08 12.33
CA THR A 44 26.24 -8.70 11.44
C THR A 44 26.33 -9.55 10.16
N VAL A 45 25.49 -10.58 9.97
CA VAL A 45 25.48 -11.41 8.75
C VAL A 45 25.14 -10.58 7.51
N SER A 46 24.44 -9.45 7.69
CA SER A 46 24.10 -8.49 6.64
C SER A 46 24.25 -7.07 7.17
N ALA A 47 24.72 -6.16 6.30
CA ALA A 47 24.81 -4.76 6.65
C ALA A 47 23.42 -4.13 6.89
N SER A 48 22.40 -4.55 6.15
CA SER A 48 21.03 -4.02 6.28
C SER A 48 19.97 -5.01 5.76
N PRO A 49 19.62 -6.04 6.55
CA PRO A 49 18.63 -7.02 6.12
C PRO A 49 17.21 -6.43 6.10
N SER A 50 16.35 -6.99 5.25
CA SER A 50 14.91 -6.77 5.33
C SER A 50 14.33 -7.59 6.48
N SER A 51 13.29 -7.07 7.13
CA SER A 51 12.71 -7.68 8.34
C SER A 51 11.20 -7.86 8.21
N ILE A 52 10.70 -8.99 8.70
CA ILE A 52 9.28 -9.16 9.01
C ILE A 52 9.11 -8.99 10.53
N LEU A 53 8.31 -8.00 10.91
CA LEU A 53 8.01 -7.66 12.30
C LEU A 53 6.55 -7.97 12.63
N ILE A 54 6.26 -8.23 13.90
CA ILE A 54 4.90 -8.26 14.44
C ILE A 54 4.36 -6.82 14.43
N ASN A 55 3.16 -6.61 13.88
CA ASN A 55 2.46 -5.36 14.12
C ASN A 55 1.86 -5.39 15.53
N VAL A 56 2.40 -4.56 16.43
CA VAL A 56 1.95 -4.46 17.84
C VAL A 56 0.54 -3.89 18.01
N SER A 57 -0.09 -3.44 16.93
CA SER A 57 -1.50 -3.05 16.86
C SER A 57 -2.20 -3.81 15.74
N PRO A 58 -2.37 -5.14 15.89
CA PRO A 58 -2.91 -5.98 14.83
C PRO A 58 -4.38 -5.66 14.56
N ILE A 59 -4.76 -5.68 13.28
CA ILE A 59 -6.16 -5.53 12.82
C ILE A 59 -6.76 -6.90 12.48
N GLY A 60 -5.90 -7.83 12.07
CA GLY A 60 -6.27 -9.21 11.74
C GLY A 60 -5.22 -10.18 12.24
N TYR A 61 -5.53 -11.48 12.12
CA TYR A 61 -4.60 -12.55 12.43
C TYR A 61 -3.35 -12.47 11.55
N CYS A 62 -2.18 -12.71 12.13
CA CYS A 62 -0.87 -12.55 11.48
C CYS A 62 -0.64 -11.17 10.86
N HIS A 63 -1.04 -10.08 11.54
CA HIS A 63 -0.68 -8.74 11.11
C HIS A 63 0.81 -8.48 11.34
N VAL A 64 1.54 -8.39 10.24
CA VAL A 64 2.99 -8.17 10.19
C VAL A 64 3.34 -6.89 9.44
N LEU A 65 4.56 -6.42 9.66
CA LEU A 65 5.17 -5.31 8.94
C LEU A 65 6.38 -5.85 8.17
N LEU A 66 6.48 -5.51 6.89
CA LEU A 66 7.70 -5.70 6.10
C LEU A 66 8.48 -4.38 6.13
N ILE A 67 9.71 -4.43 6.63
CA ILE A 67 10.63 -3.30 6.67
C ILE A 67 11.81 -3.60 5.74
N PRO A 68 11.83 -3.05 4.51
CA PRO A 68 12.97 -3.19 3.60
C PRO A 68 14.23 -2.57 4.21
N ARG A 69 15.34 -3.31 4.20
CA ARG A 69 16.68 -2.82 4.58
C ARG A 69 16.67 -1.90 5.81
N VAL A 70 16.25 -2.45 6.95
CA VAL A 70 15.85 -1.67 8.14
C VAL A 70 16.93 -0.71 8.67
N GLN A 71 18.22 -1.01 8.47
CA GLN A 71 19.32 -0.17 8.96
C GLN A 71 19.63 1.01 8.02
N GLU A 72 19.12 1.01 6.79
CA GLU A 72 19.26 2.13 5.84
C GLU A 72 18.30 3.28 6.13
N CYS A 73 17.34 3.08 7.03
CA CYS A 73 16.42 4.13 7.47
C CYS A 73 15.69 4.82 6.30
N LEU A 74 15.26 4.03 5.31
CA LEU A 74 14.57 4.54 4.13
C LEU A 74 13.30 5.30 4.57
N PRO A 75 13.02 6.51 4.05
CA PRO A 75 11.78 7.22 4.35
C PRO A 75 10.57 6.47 3.78
N GLN A 76 9.35 6.78 4.24
CA GLN A 76 8.10 6.18 3.74
C GLN A 76 7.80 6.66 2.30
N ARG A 77 8.57 6.12 1.36
CA ARG A 77 8.62 6.45 -0.06
C ARG A 77 8.73 5.13 -0.84
N VAL A 78 7.94 4.98 -1.89
CA VAL A 78 8.08 3.83 -2.80
C VAL A 78 9.28 4.05 -3.71
N ASP A 79 10.12 3.03 -3.80
CA ASP A 79 11.16 2.83 -4.81
C ASP A 79 10.95 1.45 -5.49
N ARG A 80 11.63 1.23 -6.63
CA ARG A 80 11.45 0.02 -7.44
C ARG A 80 11.86 -1.26 -6.71
N GLU A 81 12.97 -1.23 -5.98
CA GLU A 81 13.53 -2.39 -5.31
C GLU A 81 12.66 -2.82 -4.14
N SER A 82 12.31 -1.88 -3.27
CA SER A 82 11.48 -2.11 -2.09
C SER A 82 10.06 -2.55 -2.46
N PHE A 83 9.51 -2.01 -3.55
CA PHE A 83 8.19 -2.42 -4.05
C PHE A 83 8.23 -3.83 -4.65
N LEU A 84 9.25 -4.15 -5.45
CA LEU A 84 9.45 -5.50 -5.97
C LEU A 84 9.60 -6.52 -4.84
N LEU A 85 10.34 -6.15 -3.79
CA LEU A 85 10.46 -6.97 -2.60
C LEU A 85 9.09 -7.25 -1.94
N ALA A 86 8.23 -6.24 -1.81
CA ALA A 86 6.88 -6.41 -1.28
C ALA A 86 6.01 -7.34 -2.16
N MET A 87 6.15 -7.25 -3.48
CA MET A 87 5.51 -8.14 -4.44
C MET A 87 5.99 -9.59 -4.27
N TYR A 88 7.29 -9.81 -4.07
CA TYR A 88 7.83 -11.13 -3.78
C TYR A 88 7.32 -11.70 -2.46
N VAL A 89 7.21 -10.90 -1.41
CA VAL A 89 6.61 -11.35 -0.14
C VAL A 89 5.17 -11.82 -0.34
N ALA A 90 4.36 -11.10 -1.14
CA ALA A 90 3.01 -11.53 -1.47
C ALA A 90 3.00 -12.85 -2.27
N ARG A 91 3.91 -13.00 -3.25
CA ARG A 91 4.05 -14.20 -4.08
C ARG A 91 4.48 -15.43 -3.27
N GLU A 92 5.50 -15.29 -2.42
CA GLU A 92 6.04 -16.39 -1.62
C GLU A 92 5.11 -16.85 -0.50
N ALA A 93 4.18 -15.99 -0.05
CA ALA A 93 3.12 -16.41 0.85
C ALA A 93 2.18 -17.47 0.22
N ARG A 94 2.13 -17.56 -1.13
CA ARG A 94 1.34 -18.54 -1.91
C ARG A 94 -0.11 -18.68 -1.45
N ASN A 95 -0.68 -17.57 -1.00
CA ASN A 95 -2.02 -17.52 -0.44
C ASN A 95 -2.75 -16.25 -0.95
N PRO A 96 -3.86 -16.39 -1.71
CA PRO A 96 -4.55 -15.24 -2.29
C PRO A 96 -5.24 -14.36 -1.23
N PHE A 97 -5.39 -14.85 0.00
CA PHE A 97 -5.98 -14.13 1.12
C PHE A 97 -4.94 -13.45 2.02
N PHE A 98 -3.65 -13.63 1.73
CA PHE A 98 -2.57 -12.85 2.31
C PHE A 98 -2.33 -11.64 1.42
N ARG A 99 -2.54 -10.44 1.98
CA ARG A 99 -2.44 -9.18 1.25
C ARG A 99 -1.31 -8.35 1.81
N VAL A 100 -0.61 -7.65 0.93
CA VAL A 100 0.40 -6.66 1.32
C VAL A 100 -0.16 -5.28 1.02
N GLY A 101 -0.16 -4.40 2.01
CA GLY A 101 -0.68 -3.05 1.95
C GLY A 101 0.42 -2.02 2.14
N TYR A 102 0.33 -0.91 1.42
CA TYR A 102 1.17 0.27 1.59
C TYR A 102 0.29 1.51 1.77
N ASN A 103 0.73 2.40 2.64
CA ASN A 103 0.14 3.72 2.84
C ASN A 103 1.25 4.76 2.61
N SER A 104 1.01 5.77 1.78
CA SER A 104 1.92 6.93 1.71
C SER A 104 1.71 7.85 2.92
N LEU A 105 2.67 8.75 3.20
CA LEU A 105 2.36 9.88 4.07
C LEU A 105 1.24 10.72 3.41
N GLY A 106 0.34 11.27 4.23
CA GLY A 106 -0.90 11.89 3.74
C GLY A 106 -2.03 10.90 3.42
N ALA A 107 -1.73 9.60 3.31
CA ALA A 107 -2.69 8.52 3.11
C ALA A 107 -2.68 7.52 4.28
N PHE A 108 -2.61 8.07 5.50
CA PHE A 108 -2.67 7.35 6.78
C PHE A 108 -1.49 6.44 7.12
N ALA A 109 -0.32 6.63 6.50
CA ALA A 109 0.93 6.20 7.13
C ALA A 109 1.25 7.07 8.36
N THR A 110 1.57 6.43 9.48
CA THR A 110 1.85 7.10 10.78
C THR A 110 3.34 7.20 11.09
N ILE A 111 4.17 6.39 10.44
CA ILE A 111 5.62 6.28 10.66
C ILE A 111 6.34 6.65 9.38
N ASN A 112 7.33 7.56 9.46
CA ASN A 112 8.21 7.88 8.33
C ASN A 112 9.48 7.02 8.34
N HIS A 113 9.29 5.72 8.14
CA HIS A 113 10.32 4.72 7.88
C HIS A 113 9.64 3.70 6.98
N LEU A 114 10.18 3.45 5.79
CA LEU A 114 9.60 2.58 4.77
C LEU A 114 9.11 1.26 5.36
N HIS A 115 7.80 1.07 5.28
CA HIS A 115 7.17 -0.17 5.68
C HIS A 115 5.95 -0.47 4.82
N PHE A 116 5.76 -1.76 4.62
CA PHE A 116 4.52 -2.35 4.13
C PHE A 116 3.88 -3.11 5.29
N GLN A 117 2.56 -3.27 5.22
CA GLN A 117 1.79 -4.04 6.18
C GLN A 117 1.29 -5.30 5.49
N ALA A 118 1.09 -6.39 6.20
CA ALA A 118 0.46 -7.56 5.61
C ALA A 118 -0.34 -8.34 6.65
N TYR A 119 -1.48 -8.90 6.26
CA TYR A 119 -2.17 -9.89 7.07
C TYR A 119 -3.05 -10.81 6.24
N TYR A 120 -3.49 -11.88 6.91
CA TYR A 120 -4.36 -12.88 6.34
C TYR A 120 -5.82 -12.64 6.74
N LEU A 121 -6.71 -12.61 5.74
CA LEU A 121 -8.15 -12.69 5.97
C LEU A 121 -8.78 -13.50 4.84
N LYS A 122 -9.35 -14.68 5.17
CA LYS A 122 -9.96 -15.63 4.24
C LYS A 122 -11.32 -15.17 3.68
N VAL A 123 -11.39 -13.92 3.28
CA VAL A 123 -12.54 -13.27 2.67
C VAL A 123 -12.01 -12.39 1.55
N GLN A 124 -12.65 -12.43 0.38
CA GLN A 124 -12.37 -11.46 -0.67
C GLN A 124 -12.89 -10.09 -0.27
N TYR A 125 -12.03 -9.10 -0.40
CA TYR A 125 -12.33 -7.71 -0.13
C TYR A 125 -13.32 -7.16 -1.15
N PRO A 126 -14.21 -6.22 -0.77
CA PRO A 126 -15.09 -5.54 -1.72
C PRO A 126 -14.36 -4.99 -2.95
N VAL A 127 -13.18 -4.36 -2.78
CA VAL A 127 -12.40 -3.83 -3.92
C VAL A 127 -11.96 -4.91 -4.92
N GLU A 128 -11.75 -6.15 -4.46
CA GLU A 128 -11.32 -7.25 -5.32
C GLU A 128 -12.46 -7.78 -6.19
N LYS A 129 -13.69 -7.61 -5.72
CA LYS A 129 -14.92 -7.97 -6.44
C LYS A 129 -15.43 -6.86 -7.33
N ALA A 130 -14.92 -5.64 -7.16
CA ALA A 130 -15.36 -4.48 -7.91
C ALA A 130 -15.07 -4.69 -9.41
N PRO A 131 -16.03 -4.34 -10.29
CA PRO A 131 -15.80 -4.37 -11.72
C PRO A 131 -14.72 -3.36 -12.11
N THR A 132 -14.06 -3.64 -13.24
CA THR A 132 -13.00 -2.78 -13.78
C THR A 132 -13.23 -2.49 -15.25
N GLU A 133 -12.87 -1.29 -15.67
CA GLU A 133 -12.84 -0.89 -17.08
C GLU A 133 -11.41 -0.74 -17.54
N LYS A 134 -11.03 -1.47 -18.60
CA LYS A 134 -9.67 -1.46 -19.13
C LYS A 134 -9.36 -0.11 -19.79
N LEU A 135 -8.24 0.48 -19.41
CA LEU A 135 -7.76 1.76 -19.94
C LEU A 135 -6.72 1.54 -21.04
N THR A 136 -5.68 0.74 -20.75
CA THR A 136 -4.56 0.53 -21.67
C THR A 136 -3.76 -0.73 -21.30
N VAL A 137 -2.78 -1.08 -22.13
CA VAL A 137 -1.73 -2.06 -21.84
C VAL A 137 -0.38 -1.40 -22.13
N ILE A 138 0.54 -1.47 -21.18
CA ILE A 138 1.88 -0.87 -21.32
C ILE A 138 2.98 -1.85 -20.88
N GLY A 139 4.23 -1.47 -21.15
CA GLY A 139 5.40 -2.32 -20.90
C GLY A 139 5.27 -3.68 -21.60
N ASN A 140 5.75 -4.73 -20.94
CA ASN A 140 5.72 -6.10 -21.44
C ASN A 140 4.38 -6.81 -21.17
N GLY A 141 3.26 -6.11 -21.40
CA GLY A 141 1.91 -6.67 -21.30
C GLY A 141 1.16 -6.41 -20.00
N VAL A 142 1.51 -5.35 -19.26
CA VAL A 142 0.79 -4.95 -18.03
C VAL A 142 -0.48 -4.21 -18.42
N SER A 143 -1.64 -4.77 -18.07
CA SER A 143 -2.95 -4.15 -18.23
C SER A 143 -3.19 -3.15 -17.10
N ILE A 144 -3.67 -1.96 -17.46
CA ILE A 144 -4.13 -0.94 -16.52
C ILE A 144 -5.62 -0.73 -16.73
N SER A 145 -6.38 -0.85 -15.65
CA SER A 145 -7.83 -0.61 -15.61
C SER A 145 -8.17 0.41 -14.52
N GLN A 146 -9.32 1.08 -14.63
CA GLN A 146 -9.92 1.82 -13.52
C GLN A 146 -10.95 0.95 -12.78
N LEU A 147 -11.09 1.17 -11.47
CA LEU A 147 -12.21 0.65 -10.71
C LEU A 147 -13.51 1.35 -11.13
N VAL A 148 -14.59 0.59 -11.30
CA VAL A 148 -15.93 1.11 -11.56
C VAL A 148 -16.90 0.52 -10.55
N GLN A 149 -17.98 1.25 -10.24
CA GLN A 149 -18.97 0.86 -9.21
C GLN A 149 -18.34 0.58 -7.83
N TYR A 150 -17.26 1.27 -7.51
CA TYR A 150 -16.59 1.23 -6.21
C TYR A 150 -16.47 2.68 -5.68
N PRO A 151 -16.69 2.94 -4.38
CA PRO A 151 -16.74 4.30 -3.84
C PRO A 151 -15.39 5.03 -3.84
N VAL A 152 -14.29 4.32 -4.04
CA VAL A 152 -12.93 4.88 -4.09
C VAL A 152 -12.39 4.79 -5.51
N SER A 153 -11.93 5.92 -6.03
CA SER A 153 -11.27 5.97 -7.34
C SER A 153 -9.89 5.32 -7.26
N GLY A 154 -9.53 4.54 -8.26
CA GLY A 154 -8.24 3.86 -8.28
C GLY A 154 -7.98 3.08 -9.55
N PHE A 155 -6.74 2.65 -9.67
CA PHE A 155 -6.25 1.82 -10.78
C PHE A 155 -6.08 0.38 -10.33
N VAL A 156 -6.24 -0.54 -11.28
CA VAL A 156 -5.95 -1.96 -11.14
C VAL A 156 -4.90 -2.33 -12.17
N PHE A 157 -3.83 -2.96 -11.71
CA PHE A 157 -2.71 -3.41 -12.53
C PHE A 157 -2.60 -4.93 -12.47
N GLU A 158 -2.55 -5.56 -13.65
CA GLU A 158 -2.51 -7.01 -13.81
C GLU A 158 -1.69 -7.40 -15.04
N GLY A 159 -1.18 -8.64 -15.07
CA GLY A 159 -0.44 -9.17 -16.22
C GLY A 159 1.05 -8.78 -16.19
N GLY A 160 1.62 -8.51 -17.37
CA GLY A 160 3.07 -8.51 -17.57
C GLY A 160 3.61 -9.91 -17.88
N SER A 161 4.85 -9.98 -18.38
CA SER A 161 5.53 -11.24 -18.69
C SER A 161 6.26 -11.82 -17.47
N SER A 162 6.54 -10.97 -16.48
CA SER A 162 7.18 -11.27 -15.21
C SER A 162 6.55 -10.47 -14.06
N LEU A 163 6.87 -10.81 -12.80
CA LEU A 163 6.41 -10.03 -11.64
C LEU A 163 7.06 -8.64 -11.62
N GLU A 164 8.27 -8.57 -12.14
CA GLU A 164 9.12 -7.40 -12.29
C GLU A 164 8.49 -6.40 -13.26
N ASP A 165 7.91 -6.86 -14.38
CA ASP A 165 7.18 -5.98 -15.30
C ASP A 165 6.00 -5.29 -14.60
N LEU A 166 5.19 -6.06 -13.87
CA LEU A 166 4.06 -5.54 -13.10
C LEU A 166 4.56 -4.57 -12.01
N SER A 167 5.57 -4.99 -11.23
CA SER A 167 6.18 -4.20 -10.18
C SER A 167 6.73 -2.87 -10.68
N HIS A 168 7.43 -2.86 -11.83
CA HIS A 168 8.00 -1.66 -12.42
C HIS A 168 6.91 -0.66 -12.84
N VAL A 169 5.85 -1.13 -13.48
CA VAL A 169 4.74 -0.25 -13.89
C VAL A 169 4.05 0.35 -12.66
N VAL A 170 3.74 -0.46 -11.65
CA VAL A 170 3.05 0.03 -10.44
C VAL A 170 3.94 0.98 -9.65
N SER A 171 5.21 0.64 -9.44
CA SER A 171 6.15 1.50 -8.70
C SER A 171 6.40 2.82 -9.43
N ASN A 172 6.45 2.84 -10.77
CA ASN A 172 6.51 4.09 -11.54
C ASN A 172 5.27 4.97 -11.30
N ALA A 173 4.07 4.38 -11.24
CA ALA A 173 2.85 5.14 -10.93
C ALA A 173 2.89 5.71 -9.50
N CYS A 174 3.36 4.92 -8.54
CA CYS A 174 3.56 5.36 -7.15
C CYS A 174 4.59 6.50 -7.04
N ILE A 175 5.70 6.41 -7.81
CA ILE A 175 6.74 7.44 -7.88
C ILE A 175 6.19 8.74 -8.44
N PHE A 176 5.42 8.68 -9.53
CA PHE A 176 4.73 9.84 -10.07
C PHE A 176 3.81 10.52 -9.05
N LEU A 177 2.99 9.72 -8.34
CA LEU A 177 2.05 10.25 -7.35
C LEU A 177 2.77 10.91 -6.16
N GLN A 178 3.80 10.27 -5.59
CA GLN A 178 4.53 10.86 -4.46
C GLN A 178 5.32 12.12 -4.86
N GLU A 179 5.87 12.17 -6.08
CA GLU A 179 6.57 13.37 -6.59
C GLU A 179 5.61 14.50 -6.91
N SER A 180 4.37 14.16 -7.29
CA SER A 180 3.27 15.11 -7.48
C SER A 180 2.53 15.47 -6.18
N ASN A 181 3.06 15.07 -5.02
CA ASN A 181 2.46 15.26 -3.70
C ASN A 181 1.00 14.76 -3.59
N ARG A 182 0.66 13.68 -4.30
CA ARG A 182 -0.65 13.02 -4.26
C ARG A 182 -0.61 11.83 -3.31
N PRO A 183 -1.37 11.84 -2.19
CA PRO A 183 -1.44 10.69 -1.30
C PRO A 183 -2.10 9.47 -1.95
N TYR A 184 -1.61 8.27 -1.65
CA TYR A 184 -2.13 7.03 -2.21
C TYR A 184 -1.93 5.83 -1.29
N ASN A 185 -2.69 4.78 -1.56
CA ASN A 185 -2.57 3.49 -0.92
C ASN A 185 -2.39 2.40 -1.98
N VAL A 186 -1.64 1.35 -1.65
CA VAL A 186 -1.45 0.20 -2.55
C VAL A 186 -1.86 -1.07 -1.86
N LEU A 187 -2.74 -1.84 -2.49
CA LEU A 187 -3.11 -3.19 -2.06
C LEU A 187 -2.59 -4.20 -3.08
N ILE A 188 -1.63 -5.01 -2.68
CA ILE A 188 -1.14 -6.17 -3.44
C ILE A 188 -1.97 -7.37 -3.01
N SER A 189 -2.66 -7.98 -3.98
CA SER A 189 -3.57 -9.10 -3.77
C SER A 189 -3.23 -10.29 -4.68
N GLU A 190 -3.93 -11.40 -4.46
CA GLU A 190 -3.87 -12.63 -5.26
C GLU A 190 -2.44 -13.14 -5.43
N SER A 191 -1.67 -13.10 -4.34
CA SER A 191 -0.26 -13.49 -4.31
C SER A 191 0.61 -12.71 -5.31
N GLY A 192 0.35 -11.40 -5.43
CA GLY A 192 1.12 -10.49 -6.28
C GLY A 192 0.65 -10.42 -7.73
N LYS A 193 -0.46 -11.08 -8.09
CA LYS A 193 -0.98 -11.07 -9.47
C LYS A 193 -1.79 -9.83 -9.82
N ARG A 194 -2.37 -9.18 -8.80
CA ARG A 194 -3.25 -8.03 -8.95
C ARG A 194 -2.87 -6.96 -7.94
N VAL A 195 -2.71 -5.73 -8.41
CA VAL A 195 -2.36 -4.59 -7.56
C VAL A 195 -3.37 -3.47 -7.73
N PHE A 196 -3.91 -2.99 -6.61
CA PHE A 196 -4.83 -1.86 -6.58
C PHE A 196 -4.08 -0.63 -6.07
N LEU A 197 -4.15 0.46 -6.83
CA LEU A 197 -3.64 1.78 -6.46
C LEU A 197 -4.84 2.68 -6.17
N LEU A 198 -5.09 2.93 -4.89
CA LEU A 198 -6.27 3.65 -4.40
C LEU A 198 -5.89 5.08 -4.08
N LEU A 199 -6.66 6.03 -4.62
CA LEU A 199 -6.39 7.46 -4.53
C LEU A 199 -7.30 8.10 -3.49
N GLN A 200 -6.72 8.91 -2.60
CA GLN A 200 -7.49 9.57 -1.54
C GLN A 200 -6.94 10.96 -1.23
N CYS A 201 -7.79 11.79 -0.62
CA CYS A 201 -7.44 13.13 -0.15
C CYS A 201 -8.03 13.45 1.24
N TYR A 202 -8.39 12.43 2.02
CA TYR A 202 -9.09 12.65 3.30
C TYR A 202 -8.28 13.47 4.30
N ALA A 203 -6.98 13.20 4.46
CA ALA A 203 -6.13 13.97 5.38
C ALA A 203 -6.03 15.46 4.99
N GLU A 204 -6.07 15.76 3.69
CA GLU A 204 -6.13 17.13 3.17
C GLU A 204 -7.50 17.78 3.47
N LYS A 205 -8.60 17.06 3.26
CA LYS A 205 -9.95 17.50 3.62
C LYS A 205 -10.06 17.80 5.12
N GLN A 206 -9.47 16.97 5.98
CA GLN A 206 -9.40 17.22 7.42
C GLN A 206 -8.64 18.51 7.75
N THR A 207 -7.46 18.70 7.15
CA THR A 207 -6.61 19.87 7.41
C THR A 207 -7.22 21.17 6.88
N SER A 208 -7.99 21.09 5.79
CA SER A 208 -8.68 22.23 5.18
C SER A 208 -10.08 22.50 5.75
N GLY A 209 -10.52 21.73 6.76
CA GLY A 209 -11.85 21.88 7.38
C GLY A 209 -13.02 21.50 6.46
N LYS A 210 -12.75 20.71 5.40
CA LYS A 210 -13.74 20.25 4.42
C LYS A 210 -14.29 18.85 4.73
N ALA A 211 -13.71 18.13 5.68
CA ALA A 211 -14.20 16.82 6.12
C ALA A 211 -15.52 16.98 6.93
N SER A 212 -16.46 16.07 6.69
CA SER A 212 -17.74 16.01 7.40
C SER A 212 -17.54 15.71 8.88
N GLN A 213 -18.22 16.48 9.74
CA GLN A 213 -18.19 16.25 11.18
C GLN A 213 -18.67 14.84 11.56
N GLU A 214 -19.63 14.28 10.79
CA GLU A 214 -20.11 12.91 10.96
C GLU A 214 -18.96 11.91 10.92
N PHE A 215 -18.10 11.96 9.90
CA PHE A 215 -17.00 11.01 9.72
C PHE A 215 -15.77 11.33 10.57
N LEU A 216 -15.55 12.60 10.91
CA LEU A 216 -14.56 12.98 11.92
C LEU A 216 -14.90 12.32 13.27
N ASP A 217 -16.17 12.33 13.66
CA ASP A 217 -16.63 11.74 14.91
C ASP A 217 -16.51 10.21 14.92
N MET A 218 -16.70 9.54 13.77
CA MET A 218 -16.53 8.09 13.62
C MET A 218 -15.07 7.62 13.82
N ARG A 219 -14.08 8.51 13.65
CA ARG A 219 -12.65 8.22 13.83
C ARG A 219 -12.12 7.03 13.00
N ILE A 220 -12.73 6.80 11.83
CA ILE A 220 -12.25 5.84 10.84
C ILE A 220 -11.08 6.48 10.10
N ASN A 221 -9.98 5.74 9.98
CA ASN A 221 -8.83 6.15 9.19
C ASN A 221 -8.93 5.42 7.85
N PRO A 222 -9.14 6.09 6.71
CA PRO A 222 -9.22 5.43 5.41
C PRO A 222 -7.83 5.02 4.94
N ALA A 223 -7.19 4.05 5.60
CA ALA A 223 -5.95 3.44 5.13
C ALA A 223 -6.26 2.37 4.08
N VAL A 224 -5.23 1.69 3.57
CA VAL A 224 -5.36 0.66 2.51
C VAL A 224 -6.42 -0.40 2.82
N TRP A 225 -6.57 -0.80 4.08
CA TRP A 225 -7.53 -1.84 4.48
C TRP A 225 -8.97 -1.34 4.38
N GLU A 226 -9.26 -0.17 4.93
CA GLU A 226 -10.57 0.47 4.88
C GLU A 226 -10.96 0.82 3.44
N LEU A 227 -10.03 1.40 2.67
CA LEU A 227 -10.25 1.70 1.25
C LEU A 227 -10.44 0.43 0.42
N GLY A 228 -9.87 -0.70 0.85
CA GLY A 228 -10.11 -2.01 0.25
C GLY A 228 -11.46 -2.64 0.66
N GLY A 229 -12.14 -2.07 1.65
CA GLY A 229 -13.45 -2.51 2.12
C GLY A 229 -13.43 -3.41 3.36
N HIS A 230 -12.31 -3.46 4.10
CA HIS A 230 -12.25 -4.04 5.44
C HIS A 230 -12.09 -2.92 6.48
N LEU A 231 -13.20 -2.54 7.12
CA LEU A 231 -13.25 -1.36 7.97
C LEU A 231 -13.13 -1.69 9.46
N VAL A 232 -12.24 -0.99 10.16
CA VAL A 232 -12.12 -1.05 11.62
C VAL A 232 -12.95 0.05 12.27
N LEU A 233 -14.10 -0.33 12.83
CA LEU A 233 -14.97 0.59 13.57
C LEU A 233 -14.61 0.58 15.05
N LYS A 234 -14.04 1.69 15.52
CA LYS A 234 -13.43 1.77 16.86
C LYS A 234 -14.47 1.93 17.97
N ARG A 235 -15.63 2.52 17.68
CA ARG A 235 -16.71 2.73 18.66
C ARG A 235 -17.81 1.72 18.41
N ARG A 236 -18.33 1.14 19.49
CA ARG A 236 -19.47 0.21 19.43
C ARG A 236 -20.67 0.82 18.71
N LYS A 237 -20.98 2.10 18.98
CA LYS A 237 -22.06 2.82 18.29
C LYS A 237 -21.90 2.76 16.76
N ASP A 238 -20.71 3.09 16.26
CA ASP A 238 -20.46 3.09 14.81
C ASP A 238 -20.57 1.68 14.22
N TYR A 239 -20.15 0.66 14.98
CA TYR A 239 -20.28 -0.74 14.59
C TYR A 239 -21.74 -1.19 14.51
N ASP A 240 -22.52 -0.90 15.55
CA ASP A 240 -23.92 -1.32 15.66
C ASP A 240 -24.82 -0.58 14.65
N GLU A 241 -24.47 0.67 14.30
CA GLU A 241 -25.22 1.53 13.37
C GLU A 241 -24.66 1.53 11.93
N ALA A 242 -23.55 0.82 11.66
CA ALA A 242 -22.93 0.80 10.35
C ALA A 242 -23.88 0.25 9.28
N SER A 243 -23.95 0.95 8.16
CA SER A 243 -24.63 0.49 6.95
C SER A 243 -23.72 0.64 5.74
N GLU A 244 -23.93 -0.17 4.72
CA GLU A 244 -23.21 -0.03 3.43
C GLU A 244 -23.33 1.39 2.89
N ALA A 245 -24.53 2.00 2.95
CA ALA A 245 -24.74 3.36 2.51
C ALA A 245 -23.87 4.38 3.28
N THR A 246 -23.78 4.26 4.60
CA THR A 246 -22.95 5.16 5.43
C THR A 246 -21.47 4.97 5.12
N LEU A 247 -20.99 3.72 5.02
CA LEU A 247 -19.59 3.43 4.76
C LEU A 247 -19.18 3.80 3.33
N CYS A 248 -20.05 3.62 2.34
CA CYS A 248 -19.82 4.09 0.98
C CYS A 248 -19.72 5.61 0.91
N ARG A 249 -20.58 6.36 1.62
CA ARG A 249 -20.46 7.83 1.70
C ARG A 249 -19.13 8.25 2.32
N PHE A 250 -18.67 7.56 3.37
CA PHE A 250 -17.37 7.81 3.97
C PHE A 250 -16.22 7.57 2.98
N LEU A 251 -16.26 6.45 2.24
CA LEU A 251 -15.23 6.13 1.25
C LEU A 251 -15.22 7.12 0.08
N VAL A 252 -16.38 7.57 -0.39
CA VAL A 252 -16.50 8.65 -1.39
C VAL A 252 -15.91 9.95 -0.85
N GLU A 253 -16.15 10.28 0.42
CA GLU A 253 -15.55 11.45 1.04
C GLU A 253 -14.03 11.32 1.18
N ALA A 254 -13.51 10.11 1.44
CA ALA A 254 -12.08 9.90 1.49
C ALA A 254 -11.41 9.99 0.10
N SER A 255 -12.13 9.58 -0.95
CA SER A 255 -11.68 9.57 -2.34
C SER A 255 -11.55 10.96 -2.97
N LEU A 256 -10.86 11.01 -4.12
CA LEU A 256 -10.87 12.15 -5.03
C LEU A 256 -12.28 12.37 -5.62
N SER A 257 -12.58 13.61 -5.98
CA SER A 257 -13.74 13.88 -6.83
C SER A 257 -13.54 13.31 -8.24
N GLU A 258 -14.64 13.10 -8.98
CA GLU A 258 -14.58 12.58 -10.35
C GLU A 258 -13.69 13.44 -11.25
N ALA A 259 -13.82 14.76 -11.19
CA ALA A 259 -13.02 15.68 -12.00
C ALA A 259 -11.52 15.58 -11.68
N GLU A 260 -11.16 15.54 -10.40
CA GLU A 260 -9.76 15.38 -9.96
C GLU A 260 -9.20 14.01 -10.36
N PHE A 261 -10.02 12.95 -10.29
CA PHE A 261 -9.62 11.62 -10.74
C PHE A 261 -9.37 11.57 -12.25
N GLN A 262 -10.26 12.16 -13.06
CA GLN A 262 -10.09 12.17 -14.52
C GLN A 262 -8.82 12.92 -14.93
N GLU A 263 -8.55 14.08 -14.33
CA GLU A 263 -7.31 14.85 -14.56
C GLU A 263 -6.08 14.02 -14.18
N LEU A 264 -6.04 13.49 -12.95
CA LEU A 264 -4.91 12.72 -12.46
C LEU A 264 -4.70 11.43 -13.27
N LYS A 265 -5.78 10.79 -13.71
CA LYS A 265 -5.73 9.62 -14.59
C LYS A 265 -5.03 9.92 -15.90
N CYS A 266 -5.36 11.03 -16.56
CA CYS A 266 -4.66 11.42 -17.78
C CYS A 266 -3.16 11.59 -17.53
N CYS A 267 -2.78 12.32 -16.47
CA CYS A 267 -1.37 12.55 -16.15
C CYS A 267 -0.61 11.25 -15.82
N VAL A 268 -1.20 10.34 -15.04
CA VAL A 268 -0.59 9.04 -14.70
C VAL A 268 -0.38 8.20 -15.96
N LEU A 269 -1.38 8.11 -16.84
CA LEU A 269 -1.29 7.31 -18.06
C LEU A 269 -0.26 7.87 -19.04
N GLU A 270 -0.22 9.19 -19.22
CA GLU A 270 0.79 9.86 -20.05
C GLU A 270 2.21 9.63 -19.52
N PHE A 271 2.40 9.80 -18.20
CA PHE A 271 3.68 9.53 -17.55
C PHE A 271 4.13 8.07 -17.78
N LEU A 272 3.25 7.10 -17.51
CA LEU A 272 3.58 5.69 -17.64
C LEU A 272 3.85 5.26 -19.09
N ALA A 273 3.15 5.86 -20.06
CA ALA A 273 3.42 5.64 -21.48
C ALA A 273 4.82 6.13 -21.87
N SER A 274 5.24 7.31 -21.38
CA SER A 274 6.59 7.85 -21.67
C SER A 274 7.73 7.11 -20.96
N ALA A 275 7.44 6.49 -19.81
CA ALA A 275 8.44 5.74 -19.03
C ALA A 275 8.66 4.29 -19.53
N SER A 276 7.83 3.81 -20.46
CA SER A 276 7.99 2.49 -21.07
C SER A 276 9.07 2.58 -22.17
N PRO A 277 10.14 1.77 -22.14
CA PRO A 277 11.12 1.78 -23.23
C PRO A 277 10.41 1.41 -24.54
N GLU A 278 10.66 2.19 -25.60
CA GLU A 278 10.26 1.81 -26.95
C GLU A 278 10.83 0.41 -27.26
N LYS A 279 9.99 -0.44 -27.85
CA LYS A 279 10.32 -1.82 -28.20
C LYS A 279 11.52 -1.93 -29.13
#